data_AF-A0ABD0QEM2-F1
#
_entry.id   AF-A0ABD0QEM2-F1
#
_cell.length_a   1.000
_cell.length_b   1.000
_cell.length_c   1.000
_cell.angle_alpha   90.00
_cell.angle_beta   90.00
_cell.angle_gamma   90.00
#
_symmetry.space_group_name_H-M   'P 1'
#
loop_
_entity.id
_entity.type
_entity.pdbx_description
1 polymer ?
#
loop_
_entity_poly.entity_id
_entity_poly.type
_entity_poly.pdbx_seq_one_letter_code
_entity_poly.pdbx_strand_id
1 'polypeptide(L)'
;YLLYDVNPPEGFNLRRDVYIRMASLLKTLRKEGDWVLVLPPWGRLYHWQSPDIHQVRIPWGEFFSITSLQANIPVIEYEEFIA
;
A
#
# COMPACT_ATOMS: atom_id res chain seq x y z
N TYR A 1 -1.92 8.26 -11.51
CA TYR A 1 -1.63 7.28 -10.44
C TYR A 1 -0.65 7.88 -9.44
N LEU A 2 -0.82 7.59 -8.15
CA LEU A 2 0.10 7.96 -7.08
C LEU A 2 0.75 6.69 -6.53
N LEU A 3 2.08 6.66 -6.49
CA LEU A 3 2.86 5.59 -5.88
C LEU A 3 3.67 6.17 -4.72
N TYR A 4 3.98 5.32 -3.74
CA TYR A 4 4.86 5.67 -2.63
C TYR A 4 5.62 4.44 -2.16
N ASP A 5 6.69 4.67 -1.39
CA ASP A 5 7.39 3.63 -0.66
C ASP A 5 7.71 4.14 0.74
N VAL A 6 8.12 3.23 1.62
CA VAL A 6 8.53 3.52 2.98
C VAL A 6 9.97 3.05 3.15
N ASN A 7 10.75 3.80 3.92
CA ASN A 7 12.13 3.45 4.24
C ASN A 7 12.23 1.96 4.66
N PRO A 8 13.15 1.14 4.09
CA PRO A 8 13.16 -0.30 4.30
C PRO A 8 13.11 -0.78 5.76
N PRO A 9 13.79 -0.15 6.74
CA PRO A 9 13.74 -0.55 8.15
C PRO A 9 12.37 -0.44 8.81
N GLU A 10 11.44 0.31 8.23
CA GLU A 10 10.16 0.59 8.86
C GLU A 10 9.26 -0.65 8.89
N GLY A 11 8.71 -0.91 10.08
CA GLY A 11 7.85 -2.06 10.34
C GLY A 11 6.43 -1.92 9.79
N PHE A 12 5.67 -3.02 9.89
CA PHE A 12 4.30 -3.14 9.37
C PHE A 12 3.37 -2.01 9.85
N ASN A 13 3.37 -1.72 11.16
CA ASN A 13 2.48 -0.71 11.72
C ASN A 13 2.82 0.71 11.27
N LEU A 14 4.10 1.05 11.12
CA LEU A 14 4.47 2.37 10.63
C LEU A 14 4.09 2.54 9.15
N ARG A 15 4.22 1.48 8.34
CA ARG A 15 3.75 1.48 6.95
C ARG A 15 2.23 1.70 6.85
N ARG A 16 1.44 1.17 7.78
CA ARG A 16 -0.01 1.44 7.87
C ARG A 16 -0.32 2.90 8.19
N ASP A 17 0.46 3.51 9.08
CA ASP A 17 0.34 4.94 9.40
C ASP A 17 0.71 5.81 8.17
N VAL A 18 1.78 5.45 7.45
CA VAL A 18 2.13 6.11 6.18
C VAL A 18 0.98 6.04 5.18
N TYR A 19 0.31 4.88 5.05
CA TYR A 19 -0.85 4.75 4.17
C TYR A 19 -1.96 5.76 4.49
N ILE A 20 -2.26 6.01 5.77
CA ILE A 20 -3.28 7.00 6.17
C ILE A 20 -2.86 8.42 5.72
N ARG A 21 -1.58 8.75 5.84
CA ARG A 21 -1.04 10.03 5.33
C ARG A 21 -1.18 10.13 3.81
N MET A 22 -0.83 9.07 3.08
CA MET A 22 -0.96 9.02 1.62
C MET A 22 -2.41 9.08 1.16
N ALA A 23 -3.33 8.45 1.89
CA ALA A 23 -4.76 8.53 1.62
C ALA A 23 -5.29 9.96 1.81
N SER A 24 -4.79 10.68 2.81
CA SER A 24 -5.15 12.08 3.06
C SER A 24 -4.64 13.00 1.95
N LEU A 25 -3.41 12.76 1.46
CA LEU A 25 -2.87 13.43 0.27
C LEU A 25 -3.75 13.15 -0.97
N LEU A 26 -4.10 11.88 -1.22
CA LEU A 26 -4.91 11.50 -2.37
C LEU A 26 -6.27 12.21 -2.35
N LYS A 27 -6.94 12.30 -1.20
CA LYS A 27 -8.20 13.04 -1.05
C LYS A 27 -8.07 14.52 -1.44
N THR A 28 -6.90 15.12 -1.20
CA THR A 28 -6.63 16.50 -1.63
C THR A 28 -6.40 16.57 -3.13
N LEU A 29 -5.57 15.69 -3.70
CA LEU A 29 -5.30 15.63 -5.14
C LEU A 29 -6.57 15.37 -5.96
N ARG A 30 -7.51 14.61 -5.41
CA ARG A 30 -8.80 14.31 -6.06
C ARG A 30 -9.71 15.52 -6.26
N LYS A 31 -9.41 16.67 -5.65
CA LYS A 31 -10.10 17.93 -5.96
C LYS A 31 -9.74 18.47 -7.35
N GLU A 32 -8.60 18.05 -7.91
CA GLU A 32 -8.02 18.58 -9.15
C GLU A 32 -7.93 17.51 -10.26
N GLY A 33 -8.34 16.26 -10.01
CA GLY A 33 -8.34 15.20 -11.03
C GLY A 33 -8.60 13.79 -10.50
N ASP A 34 -8.68 12.82 -11.41
CA ASP A 34 -8.97 11.43 -11.08
C ASP A 34 -7.71 10.65 -10.70
N TRP A 35 -7.24 10.88 -9.48
CA TRP A 35 -6.10 10.18 -8.90
C TRP A 35 -6.51 8.85 -8.27
N VAL A 36 -5.71 7.80 -8.54
CA VAL A 36 -5.80 6.47 -7.92
C VAL A 36 -4.48 6.19 -7.19
N LEU A 37 -4.56 5.67 -5.96
CA LEU A 37 -3.39 5.25 -5.18
C LEU A 37 -3.05 3.80 -5.47
N VAL A 38 -1.81 3.54 -5.88
CA VAL A 38 -1.29 2.18 -6.06
C VAL A 38 -0.71 1.72 -4.72
N LEU A 39 -1.18 0.58 -4.23
CA LEU A 39 -0.73 0.02 -2.96
C LEU A 39 0.66 -0.60 -3.14
N PRO A 40 1.70 -0.16 -2.40
CA PRO A 40 3.03 -0.74 -2.53
C PRO A 40 3.02 -2.14 -1.92
N PRO A 41 3.55 -3.15 -2.62
CA PRO A 41 3.48 -4.51 -2.14
C PRO A 41 4.37 -4.67 -0.91
N TRP A 42 3.95 -5.50 0.05
CA TRP A 42 4.72 -5.75 1.26
C TRP A 42 5.97 -6.56 0.91
N GLY A 43 7.13 -6.04 1.33
CA GLY A 43 8.43 -6.67 1.12
C GLY A 43 9.06 -7.14 2.42
N ARG A 44 10.38 -7.35 2.39
CA ARG A 44 11.19 -7.76 3.56
C ARG A 44 11.01 -6.79 4.72
N LEU A 45 10.07 -7.09 5.61
CA LEU A 45 9.96 -6.45 6.90
C LEU A 45 11.15 -6.95 7.73
N TYR A 46 12.09 -6.06 8.07
CA TYR A 46 13.34 -6.44 8.75
C TYR A 46 13.12 -7.22 10.06
N HIS A 47 11.96 -7.07 10.69
CA HIS A 47 11.58 -7.77 11.92
C HIS A 47 10.67 -8.99 11.71
N TRP A 48 10.33 -9.34 10.47
CA TRP A 48 9.45 -10.46 10.15
C TRP A 48 10.05 -11.25 8.98
N GLN A 49 10.91 -12.20 9.34
CA GLN A 49 11.50 -13.18 8.43
C GLN A 49 11.09 -14.57 8.89
N SER A 50 10.14 -15.17 8.20
CA SER A 50 9.90 -16.61 8.32
C SER A 50 10.89 -17.31 7.39
N PRO A 51 11.81 -18.16 7.89
CA PRO A 51 12.91 -18.71 7.10
C PRO A 51 12.46 -19.50 5.85
N ASP A 52 11.25 -20.05 5.87
CA ASP A 52 10.71 -20.91 4.81
C ASP A 52 9.62 -20.25 3.95
N ILE A 53 9.37 -18.95 4.10
CA ILE A 53 8.32 -18.24 3.36
C ILE A 53 8.94 -17.17 2.45
N HIS A 54 8.62 -17.22 1.16
CA HIS A 54 9.01 -16.18 0.21
C HIS A 54 8.18 -14.92 0.44
N GLN A 55 8.58 -14.10 1.43
CA GLN A 55 7.86 -12.89 1.85
C GLN A 55 8.30 -11.67 1.02
N VAL A 56 8.09 -11.74 -0.30
CA VAL A 56 8.47 -10.69 -1.24
C VAL A 56 7.28 -10.38 -2.14
N ARG A 57 6.99 -9.08 -2.31
CA ARG A 57 5.87 -8.57 -3.12
C ARG A 57 4.51 -9.14 -2.71
N ILE A 58 4.23 -9.18 -1.42
CA ILE A 58 2.93 -9.65 -0.92
C ILE A 58 1.89 -8.54 -1.17
N PRO A 59 0.73 -8.83 -1.79
CA PRO A 59 -0.31 -7.82 -2.02
C PRO A 59 -0.99 -7.42 -0.70
N TRP A 60 -1.67 -6.27 -0.69
CA TRP A 60 -2.40 -5.82 0.48
C TRP A 60 -3.59 -6.71 0.83
N GLY A 61 -4.18 -7.38 -0.17
CA GLY A 61 -5.29 -8.31 -0.03
C GLY A 61 -5.04 -9.47 0.93
N GLU A 62 -3.78 -9.83 1.18
CA GLU A 62 -3.41 -10.85 2.16
C GLU A 62 -3.60 -10.38 3.62
N PHE A 63 -3.63 -9.07 3.86
CA PHE A 63 -3.73 -8.49 5.21
C PHE A 63 -4.98 -7.64 5.43
N PHE A 64 -5.53 -7.06 4.36
CA PHE A 64 -6.63 -6.10 4.43
C PHE A 64 -7.67 -6.37 3.35
N SER A 65 -8.93 -6.11 3.69
CA SER A 65 -10.02 -6.10 2.72
C SER A 65 -9.84 -4.93 1.74
N ILE A 66 -9.51 -5.24 0.48
CA ILE A 66 -9.33 -4.24 -0.58
C ILE A 66 -10.61 -3.44 -0.81
N THR A 67 -11.77 -4.10 -0.79
CA THR A 67 -13.07 -3.42 -0.94
C THR A 67 -13.33 -2.43 0.19
N SER A 68 -12.88 -2.74 1.41
CA SER A 68 -12.96 -1.80 2.54
C SER A 68 -12.04 -0.58 2.38
N LEU A 69 -10.85 -0.76 1.78
CA LEU A 69 -9.96 0.37 1.47
C LEU A 69 -10.53 1.24 0.34
N GLN A 70 -11.06 0.59 -0.71
CA GLN A 70 -11.68 1.23 -1.87
C GLN A 70 -12.91 2.07 -1.51
N ALA A 71 -13.64 1.69 -0.46
CA ALA A 71 -14.76 2.47 0.06
C ALA A 71 -14.36 3.87 0.57
N ASN A 72 -13.08 4.08 0.92
CA ASN A 72 -12.58 5.36 1.42
C ASN A 72 -11.85 6.20 0.35
N ILE A 73 -11.04 5.54 -0.49
CA ILE A 73 -10.28 6.17 -1.58
C ILE A 73 -10.06 5.17 -2.73
N PRO A 74 -9.92 5.62 -3.99
CA PRO A 74 -9.62 4.71 -5.10
C PRO A 74 -8.21 4.12 -4.92
N VAL A 75 -8.16 2.81 -4.72
CA VAL A 75 -6.92 2.04 -4.57
C VAL A 75 -6.93 0.83 -5.49
N ILE A 76 -5.75 0.47 -5.98
CA ILE A 76 -5.49 -0.76 -6.73
C ILE A 76 -4.21 -1.41 -6.20
N GLU A 77 -4.10 -2.73 -6.35
CA GLU A 77 -2.84 -3.43 -6.07
C GLU A 77 -1.75 -3.05 -7.08
N TYR A 78 -0.49 -3.25 -6.70
CA TYR A 78 0.64 -2.97 -7.59
C TYR A 78 0.62 -3.85 -8.85
N GLU A 79 0.24 -5.11 -8.70
CA GLU A 79 0.11 -6.08 -9.79
C GLU A 79 -0.95 -5.66 -10.82
N GLU A 80 -2.04 -5.01 -10.40
CA GLU A 80 -3.06 -4.46 -11.29
C GLU A 80 -2.54 -3.23 -12.07
N PHE A 81 -1.64 -2.45 -11.47
CA PHE A 81 -1.05 -1.28 -12.12
C PHE A 81 -0.05 -1.63 -13.23
N ILE A 82 0.66 -2.76 -13.10
CA ILE A 82 1.67 -3.21 -14.06
C ILE A 82 1.12 -4.13 -15.16
N ALA A 83 -0.13 -4.58 -15.04
CA ALA A 83 -0.83 -5.42 -16.02
C ALA A 83 -1.30 -4.61 -17.24
#